data_AF-H0R6R5-F1
#
_entry.id   AF-H0R6R5-F1
#
_cell.length_a   1.000
_cell.length_b   1.000
_cell.length_c   1.000
_cell.angle_alpha   90.00
_cell.angle_beta   90.00
_cell.angle_gamma   90.00
#
_symmetry.space_group_name_H-M   'P 1'
#
loop_
_entity.id
_entity.type
_entity.pdbx_description
1 polymer ?
#
loop_
_entity_poly.entity_id
_entity_poly.type
_entity_poly.pdbx_seq_one_letter_code
_entity_poly.pdbx_strand_id
1 'polypeptide(L)'
;MIGPDNGDLILRTGVAGAAAKAGHRLTISFESWSGSATLIDEAPTRVELSVAVNSLTVLRGDGGLTPLTAAEKAVVRSNALKTLQAKKFRDITFVGDGVATIDVGYRISGQLTVCGRSVEHAIDVETTQADDSWELSARTVVRHSDVGLKPFSLMMGTLKVADEVELEFRAQIARN
;
A
#
# COMPACT_ATOMS: atom_id res chain seq x y z
N MET A 1 4.19 -14.15 -11.39
CA MET A 1 3.31 -13.69 -10.31
C MET A 1 4.18 -13.23 -9.15
N ILE A 2 3.81 -12.13 -8.51
CA ILE A 2 4.47 -11.58 -7.33
C ILE A 2 3.48 -11.66 -6.18
N GLY A 3 3.93 -11.92 -4.97
CA GLY A 3 3.11 -11.94 -3.77
C GLY A 3 3.96 -12.05 -2.51
N PRO A 4 3.36 -12.38 -1.35
CA PRO A 4 4.05 -12.49 -0.07
C PRO A 4 5.25 -13.44 -0.05
N ASP A 5 5.30 -14.42 -0.95
CA ASP A 5 6.39 -15.42 -0.99
C ASP A 5 7.69 -14.87 -1.62
N ASN A 6 7.59 -13.79 -2.39
CA ASN A 6 8.72 -13.21 -3.13
C ASN A 6 8.72 -11.68 -3.16
N GLY A 7 8.00 -11.06 -2.23
CA GLY A 7 7.94 -9.61 -2.13
C GLY A 7 7.24 -9.11 -0.86
N ASP A 8 7.39 -7.82 -0.65
CA ASP A 8 6.83 -7.07 0.46
C ASP A 8 5.90 -5.96 -0.06
N LEU A 9 4.79 -5.77 0.66
CA LEU A 9 3.87 -4.65 0.47
C LEU A 9 3.62 -3.98 1.83
N ILE A 10 4.29 -2.85 2.05
CA ILE A 10 4.31 -2.16 3.34
C ILE A 10 3.61 -0.80 3.22
N LEU A 11 2.59 -0.58 4.04
CA LEU A 11 1.97 0.71 4.23
C LEU A 11 2.51 1.41 5.47
N ARG A 12 2.76 2.72 5.36
CA ARG A 12 3.13 3.59 6.46
C ARG A 12 2.14 4.75 6.57
N THR A 13 1.71 4.99 7.80
CA THR A 13 0.77 6.07 8.11
C THR A 13 1.44 7.17 8.92
N GLY A 14 1.03 8.40 8.68
CA GLY A 14 1.35 9.54 9.54
C GLY A 14 0.32 9.74 10.66
N VAL A 15 0.62 10.68 11.56
CA VAL A 15 -0.32 11.16 12.59
C VAL A 15 -0.46 12.67 12.44
N ALA A 16 -1.68 13.19 12.58
CA ALA A 16 -2.00 14.60 12.49
C ALA A 16 -2.96 15.04 13.61
N GLY A 17 -3.11 16.36 13.76
CA GLY A 17 -3.95 17.01 14.78
C GLY A 17 -3.16 17.52 15.99
N ALA A 18 -3.82 18.29 16.85
CA ALA A 18 -3.18 18.96 17.99
C ALA A 18 -2.56 17.99 19.01
N ALA A 19 -3.08 16.76 19.09
CA ALA A 19 -2.59 15.69 19.96
C ALA A 19 -1.72 14.66 19.22
N ALA A 20 -1.12 15.01 18.07
CA ALA A 20 -0.37 14.05 17.24
C ALA A 20 0.78 13.33 17.99
N LYS A 21 1.41 13.99 18.98
CA LYS A 21 2.45 13.36 19.82
C LYS A 21 1.95 12.16 20.61
N ALA A 22 0.64 12.05 20.87
CA ALA A 22 0.03 10.93 21.56
C ALA A 22 -0.34 9.77 20.62
N GLY A 23 -0.25 9.94 19.30
CA GLY A 23 -0.60 8.91 18.32
C GLY A 23 0.58 8.11 17.82
N HIS A 24 0.28 6.94 17.26
CA HIS A 24 1.24 6.06 16.61
C HIS A 24 1.22 6.21 15.09
N ARG A 25 2.42 6.31 14.50
CA ARG A 25 2.64 6.08 13.07
C ARG A 25 2.72 4.58 12.85
N LEU A 26 1.83 4.03 12.03
CA LEU A 26 1.73 2.59 11.85
C LEU A 26 2.59 2.12 10.68
N THR A 27 3.21 0.95 10.85
CA THR A 27 3.70 0.11 9.73
C THR A 27 2.77 -1.09 9.61
N ILE A 28 2.21 -1.27 8.42
CA ILE A 28 1.18 -2.24 8.11
C ILE A 28 1.65 -3.08 6.92
N SER A 29 1.33 -4.38 6.91
CA SER A 29 1.54 -5.27 5.77
C SER A 29 0.23 -5.98 5.39
N PHE A 30 0.28 -6.75 4.30
CA PHE A 30 -0.80 -7.63 3.88
C PHE A 30 -0.28 -9.04 3.65
N GLU A 31 -0.95 -10.03 4.23
CA GLU A 31 -0.57 -11.45 4.09
C GLU A 31 -1.15 -12.10 2.82
N SER A 32 -2.07 -11.43 2.11
CA SER A 32 -2.67 -11.92 0.88
C SER A 32 -2.79 -10.79 -0.14
N TRP A 33 -1.90 -10.83 -1.12
CA TRP A 33 -1.91 -9.94 -2.28
C TRP A 33 -1.23 -10.64 -3.46
N SER A 34 -1.51 -10.16 -4.66
CA SER A 34 -0.86 -10.65 -5.87
C SER A 34 -0.59 -9.51 -6.84
N GLY A 35 0.59 -9.54 -7.44
CA GLY A 35 1.02 -8.67 -8.53
C GLY A 35 1.31 -9.48 -9.80
N SER A 36 1.02 -8.91 -10.96
CA SER A 36 1.35 -9.51 -12.25
C SER A 36 1.70 -8.43 -13.29
N ALA A 37 2.45 -8.83 -14.30
CA ALA A 37 2.69 -8.03 -15.48
C ALA A 37 2.42 -8.87 -16.74
N THR A 38 1.76 -8.27 -17.72
CA THR A 38 1.69 -8.79 -19.08
C THR A 38 2.84 -8.20 -19.87
N LEU A 39 3.62 -9.06 -20.53
CA LEU A 39 4.77 -8.66 -21.33
C LEU A 39 4.47 -8.84 -22.83
N ILE A 40 4.93 -7.91 -23.66
CA ILE A 40 5.01 -8.05 -25.13
C ILE A 40 6.45 -7.71 -25.50
N ASP A 41 7.12 -8.61 -26.24
CA ASP A 41 8.54 -8.48 -26.59
C ASP A 41 9.43 -8.15 -25.36
N GLU A 42 9.20 -8.87 -24.27
CA GLU A 42 9.87 -8.71 -22.95
C GLU A 42 9.59 -7.39 -22.22
N ALA A 43 8.84 -6.45 -22.82
CA ALA A 43 8.46 -5.19 -22.21
C ALA A 43 7.09 -5.28 -21.51
N PRO A 44 6.93 -4.74 -20.27
CA PRO A 44 5.64 -4.69 -19.61
C PRO A 44 4.67 -3.75 -20.35
N THR A 45 3.46 -4.25 -20.60
CA THR A 45 2.38 -3.51 -21.26
C THR A 45 1.15 -3.34 -20.38
N ARG A 46 0.99 -4.21 -19.37
CA ARG A 46 -0.06 -4.11 -18.37
C ARG A 46 0.46 -4.62 -17.04
N VAL A 47 0.13 -3.94 -15.95
CA VAL A 47 0.52 -4.33 -14.59
C VAL A 47 -0.73 -4.32 -13.71
N GLU A 48 -0.89 -5.37 -12.92
CA GLU A 48 -2.02 -5.52 -12.02
C GLU A 48 -1.52 -5.81 -10.60
N LEU A 49 -2.20 -5.22 -9.61
CA LEU A 49 -2.04 -5.52 -8.20
C LEU A 49 -3.42 -5.74 -7.60
N SER A 50 -3.59 -6.80 -6.81
CA SER A 50 -4.77 -7.04 -5.99
C SER A 50 -4.36 -7.34 -4.55
N VAL A 51 -5.00 -6.67 -3.59
CA VAL A 51 -4.70 -6.78 -2.16
C VAL A 51 -5.97 -7.13 -1.42
N ALA A 52 -6.00 -8.27 -0.74
CA ALA A 52 -7.14 -8.65 0.08
C ALA A 52 -7.14 -7.81 1.36
N VAL A 53 -8.13 -6.92 1.52
CA VAL A 53 -8.18 -5.97 2.62
C VAL A 53 -8.18 -6.67 3.99
N ASN A 54 -8.82 -7.83 4.09
CA ASN A 54 -8.89 -8.58 5.35
C ASN A 54 -7.56 -9.22 5.77
N SER A 55 -6.54 -9.32 4.90
CA SER A 55 -5.21 -9.81 5.27
C SER A 55 -4.31 -8.73 5.87
N LEU A 56 -4.87 -7.55 6.17
CA LEU A 56 -4.14 -6.44 6.80
C LEU A 56 -3.59 -6.87 8.16
N THR A 57 -2.29 -6.66 8.37
CA THR A 57 -1.58 -6.93 9.63
C THR A 57 -0.84 -5.67 10.10
N VAL A 58 -1.02 -5.29 11.37
CA VAL A 58 -0.31 -4.16 11.98
C VAL A 58 1.02 -4.67 12.55
N LEU A 59 2.11 -4.39 11.85
CA LEU A 59 3.44 -4.86 12.24
C LEU A 59 3.96 -4.08 13.46
N ARG A 60 3.91 -2.75 13.40
CA ARG A 60 4.38 -1.87 14.48
C ARG A 60 3.62 -0.54 14.52
N GLY A 61 3.74 0.14 15.66
CA GLY A 61 3.36 1.54 15.80
C GLY A 61 4.45 2.31 16.52
N ASP A 62 4.86 3.45 15.94
CA ASP A 62 5.94 4.29 16.44
C ASP A 62 5.45 5.62 16.97
N GLY A 63 6.13 6.12 17.99
CA GLY A 63 5.67 7.27 18.75
C GLY A 63 4.59 6.84 19.74
N GLY A 64 3.64 7.72 19.99
CA GLY A 64 2.67 7.57 21.08
C GLY A 64 3.33 7.68 22.45
N LEU A 65 2.49 7.60 23.50
CA LEU A 65 2.96 7.69 24.90
C LEU A 65 3.60 6.37 25.37
N THR A 66 3.13 5.25 24.83
CA THR A 66 3.62 3.89 25.12
C THR A 66 3.66 3.07 23.84
N PRO A 67 4.53 2.04 23.73
CA PRO A 67 4.49 1.10 22.61
C PRO A 67 3.13 0.41 22.50
N LEU A 68 2.69 0.11 21.27
CA LEU A 68 1.45 -0.66 21.05
C LEU A 68 1.60 -2.10 21.55
N THR A 69 0.71 -2.48 22.46
CA THR A 69 0.48 -3.87 22.87
C THR A 69 -0.20 -4.67 21.75
N ALA A 70 -0.18 -6.00 21.85
CA ALA A 70 -0.87 -6.87 20.90
C ALA A 70 -2.39 -6.63 20.86
N ALA A 71 -3.01 -6.38 22.01
CA ALA A 71 -4.43 -6.07 22.11
C ALA A 71 -4.76 -4.75 21.40
N GLU A 72 -3.94 -3.71 21.57
CA GLU A 72 -4.12 -2.44 20.89
C GLU A 72 -3.92 -2.57 19.37
N LYS A 73 -2.93 -3.36 18.91
CA LYS A 73 -2.78 -3.66 17.48
C LYS A 73 -4.03 -4.32 16.88
N ALA A 74 -4.70 -5.21 17.62
CA ALA A 74 -5.96 -5.81 17.18
C ALA A 74 -7.10 -4.78 17.05
N VAL A 75 -7.20 -3.82 17.99
CA VAL A 75 -8.15 -2.71 17.91
C VAL A 75 -7.84 -1.79 16.73
N VAL A 76 -6.56 -1.44 16.54
CA VAL A 76 -6.11 -0.63 15.40
C VAL A 76 -6.46 -1.31 14.08
N ARG A 77 -6.17 -2.61 13.94
CA ARG A 77 -6.56 -3.41 12.76
C ARG A 77 -8.07 -3.36 12.54
N SER A 78 -8.88 -3.54 13.58
CA SER A 78 -10.35 -3.46 13.49
C SER A 78 -10.82 -2.09 12.98
N ASN A 79 -10.22 -1.00 13.45
CA ASN A 79 -10.53 0.36 12.99
C ASN A 79 -10.10 0.60 11.54
N ALA A 80 -8.94 0.09 11.12
CA ALA A 80 -8.49 0.15 9.73
C ALA A 80 -9.45 -0.59 8.79
N LEU A 81 -9.85 -1.83 9.13
CA LEU A 81 -10.80 -2.63 8.34
C LEU A 81 -12.19 -1.97 8.24
N LYS A 82 -12.64 -1.31 9.31
CA LYS A 82 -13.88 -0.51 9.28
C LYS A 82 -13.75 0.70 8.37
N THR A 83 -12.64 1.42 8.44
CA THR A 83 -12.34 2.58 7.59
C THR A 83 -12.31 2.19 6.11
N LEU A 84 -11.69 1.04 5.80
CA LEU A 84 -11.64 0.45 4.47
C LEU A 84 -12.93 -0.30 4.06
N GLN A 85 -13.97 -0.28 4.90
CA GLN A 85 -15.25 -0.94 4.62
C GLN A 85 -15.09 -2.41 4.16
N ALA A 86 -14.16 -3.15 4.79
CA ALA A 86 -13.66 -4.46 4.32
C ALA A 86 -14.74 -5.56 4.18
N LYS A 87 -15.91 -5.37 4.79
CA LYS A 87 -17.08 -6.25 4.63
C LYS A 87 -17.76 -6.09 3.26
N LYS A 88 -17.71 -4.88 2.68
CA LYS A 88 -18.34 -4.52 1.42
C LYS A 88 -17.35 -4.55 0.26
N PHE A 89 -16.14 -4.04 0.49
CA PHE A 89 -15.07 -3.99 -0.52
C PHE A 89 -13.93 -4.88 -0.05
N ARG A 90 -13.79 -6.03 -0.69
CA ARG A 90 -12.85 -7.08 -0.25
C ARG A 90 -11.43 -6.81 -0.70
N ASP A 91 -11.27 -6.14 -1.83
CA ASP A 91 -10.00 -5.96 -2.50
C ASP A 91 -9.70 -4.48 -2.75
N ILE A 92 -8.43 -4.13 -2.64
CA ILE A 92 -7.84 -2.92 -3.24
C ILE A 92 -7.14 -3.36 -4.51
N THR A 93 -7.38 -2.68 -5.63
CA THR A 93 -6.79 -3.07 -6.91
C THR A 93 -6.09 -1.91 -7.60
N PHE A 94 -5.02 -2.20 -8.33
CA PHE A 94 -4.42 -1.28 -9.28
C PHE A 94 -4.31 -1.97 -10.63
N VAL A 95 -4.72 -1.28 -11.70
CA VAL A 95 -4.57 -1.75 -13.08
C VAL A 95 -3.88 -0.63 -13.87
N GLY A 96 -2.62 -0.86 -14.20
CA GLY A 96 -1.79 0.01 -15.04
C GLY A 96 -1.76 -0.49 -16.48
N ASP A 97 -2.16 0.36 -17.41
CA ASP A 97 -2.14 0.13 -18.86
C ASP A 97 -1.34 1.19 -19.63
N GLY A 98 -0.92 2.29 -18.95
CA GLY A 98 0.05 3.24 -19.45
C GLY A 98 1.44 2.92 -18.90
N VAL A 99 2.27 2.23 -19.69
CA VAL A 99 3.64 1.88 -19.30
C VAL A 99 4.64 2.67 -20.15
N ALA A 100 5.54 3.40 -19.48
CA ALA A 100 6.62 4.13 -20.13
C ALA A 100 7.96 3.78 -19.47
N THR A 101 8.99 3.52 -20.28
CA THR A 101 10.37 3.36 -19.78
C THR A 101 10.85 4.68 -19.17
N ILE A 102 11.55 4.57 -18.04
CA ILE A 102 12.26 5.67 -17.37
C ILE A 102 13.73 5.27 -17.17
N ASP A 103 14.56 6.15 -16.61
CA ASP A 103 16.01 5.91 -16.44
C ASP A 103 16.31 4.58 -15.73
N VAL A 104 15.53 4.25 -14.70
CA VAL A 104 15.62 2.97 -13.97
C VAL A 104 14.23 2.36 -13.87
N GLY A 105 13.91 1.47 -14.80
CA GLY A 105 12.64 0.73 -14.84
C GLY A 105 11.52 1.42 -15.59
N TYR A 106 10.34 1.51 -14.98
CA TYR A 106 9.11 1.91 -15.66
C TYR A 106 8.26 2.86 -14.84
N ARG A 107 7.69 3.88 -15.49
CA ARG A 107 6.52 4.61 -14.98
C ARG A 107 5.26 3.89 -15.44
N ILE A 108 4.41 3.55 -14.49
CA ILE A 108 3.14 2.86 -14.72
C ILE A 108 2.01 3.79 -14.28
N SER A 109 1.15 4.18 -15.23
CA SER A 109 -0.07 4.95 -14.99
C SER A 109 -1.28 4.08 -15.18
N GLY A 110 -2.30 4.28 -14.35
CA GLY A 110 -3.57 3.56 -14.48
C GLY A 110 -4.52 3.87 -13.34
N GLN A 111 -5.40 2.91 -13.03
CA GLN A 111 -6.50 3.10 -12.09
C GLN A 111 -6.23 2.39 -10.76
N LEU A 112 -6.16 3.16 -9.67
CA LEU A 112 -6.19 2.65 -8.30
C LEU A 112 -7.64 2.65 -7.79
N THR A 113 -8.13 1.49 -7.35
CA THR A 113 -9.47 1.32 -6.78
C THR A 113 -9.38 1.00 -5.29
N VAL A 114 -9.93 1.89 -4.46
CA VAL A 114 -10.02 1.72 -3.01
C VAL A 114 -11.47 1.96 -2.58
N CYS A 115 -12.05 1.04 -1.81
CA CYS A 115 -13.44 1.13 -1.34
C CYS A 115 -14.46 1.38 -2.48
N GLY A 116 -14.23 0.77 -3.64
CA GLY A 116 -15.09 0.89 -4.82
C GLY A 116 -14.98 2.23 -5.56
N ARG A 117 -14.08 3.13 -5.17
CA ARG A 117 -13.76 4.35 -5.93
C ARG A 117 -12.45 4.16 -6.67
N SER A 118 -12.48 4.42 -7.98
CA SER A 118 -11.31 4.39 -8.84
C SER A 118 -10.80 5.80 -9.11
N VAL A 119 -9.49 5.99 -9.02
CA VAL A 119 -8.79 7.23 -9.35
C VAL A 119 -7.58 6.94 -10.22
N GLU A 120 -7.21 7.90 -11.06
CA GLU A 120 -5.93 7.84 -11.76
C GLU A 120 -4.78 7.89 -10.76
N HIS A 121 -3.80 7.02 -10.96
CA HIS A 121 -2.62 6.95 -10.12
C HIS A 121 -1.42 6.50 -10.96
N ALA A 122 -0.26 7.11 -10.71
CA ALA A 122 1.00 6.77 -11.38
C ALA A 122 2.06 6.37 -10.36
N ILE A 123 2.85 5.35 -10.69
CA ILE A 123 3.88 4.78 -9.83
C ILE A 123 5.13 4.55 -10.67
N ASP A 124 6.28 4.95 -10.16
CA ASP A 124 7.57 4.59 -10.72
C ASP A 124 8.04 3.29 -10.06
N VAL A 125 8.33 2.28 -10.88
CA VAL A 125 8.86 0.99 -10.45
C VAL A 125 10.28 0.89 -10.97
N GLU A 126 11.23 0.92 -10.04
CA GLU A 126 12.63 0.67 -10.32
C GLU A 126 12.83 -0.83 -10.58
N THR A 127 13.59 -1.14 -11.62
CA THR A 127 13.93 -2.52 -11.97
C THR A 127 15.44 -2.65 -12.08
N THR A 128 16.04 -3.43 -11.19
CA THR A 128 17.47 -3.73 -11.21
C THR A 128 17.67 -5.18 -11.61
N GLN A 129 18.61 -5.41 -12.52
CA GLN A 129 19.02 -6.73 -12.92
C GLN A 129 20.07 -7.24 -11.94
N ALA A 130 19.77 -8.34 -11.25
CA ALA A 130 20.75 -9.18 -10.58
C ALA A 130 21.07 -10.40 -11.47
N ASP A 131 22.06 -11.19 -11.08
CA ASP A 131 22.60 -12.32 -11.87
C ASP A 131 21.48 -13.22 -12.42
N ASP A 132 20.66 -13.78 -11.52
CA ASP A 132 19.57 -14.74 -11.85
C ASP A 132 18.17 -14.19 -11.52
N SER A 133 18.03 -12.90 -11.24
CA SER A 133 16.74 -12.32 -10.85
C SER A 133 16.60 -10.85 -11.23
N TRP A 134 15.34 -10.41 -11.29
CA TRP A 134 14.96 -9.00 -11.29
C TRP A 134 14.61 -8.60 -9.86
N GLU A 135 15.21 -7.52 -9.40
CA GLU A 135 14.79 -6.82 -8.19
C GLU A 135 13.89 -5.65 -8.58
N LEU A 136 12.71 -5.60 -8.00
CA LEU A 136 11.72 -4.56 -8.24
C LEU A 136 11.50 -3.76 -6.97
N SER A 137 11.43 -2.44 -7.09
CA SER A 137 11.05 -1.60 -5.95
C SER A 137 10.22 -0.40 -6.38
N ALA A 138 9.32 0.02 -5.51
CA ALA A 138 8.51 1.22 -5.74
C ALA A 138 8.15 1.88 -4.41
N ARG A 139 8.00 3.20 -4.45
CA ARG A 139 7.36 3.97 -3.39
C ARG A 139 6.35 4.92 -3.98
N THR A 140 5.19 5.01 -3.33
CA THR A 140 4.15 5.94 -3.73
C THR A 140 3.37 6.43 -2.52
N VAL A 141 2.77 7.60 -2.63
CA VAL A 141 1.85 8.14 -1.63
C VAL A 141 0.44 8.16 -2.21
N VAL A 142 -0.53 7.74 -1.40
CA VAL A 142 -1.96 7.87 -1.71
C VAL A 142 -2.61 8.67 -0.59
N ARG A 143 -3.43 9.66 -0.91
CA ARG A 143 -4.24 10.36 0.09
C ARG A 143 -5.58 9.65 0.25
N HIS A 144 -6.06 9.53 1.49
CA HIS A 144 -7.41 9.04 1.74
C HIS A 144 -8.44 9.91 1.03
N SER A 145 -8.26 11.24 1.07
CA SER A 145 -9.16 12.20 0.43
C SER A 145 -9.31 11.99 -1.09
N ASP A 146 -8.23 11.67 -1.81
CA ASP A 146 -8.27 11.41 -3.26
C ASP A 146 -9.18 10.21 -3.58
N VAL A 147 -9.07 9.16 -2.77
CA VAL A 147 -9.91 7.96 -2.86
C VAL A 147 -11.21 8.05 -2.07
N GLY A 148 -11.64 9.26 -1.67
CA GLY A 148 -12.93 9.50 -1.04
C GLY A 148 -13.08 8.89 0.36
N LEU A 149 -11.96 8.54 0.99
CA LEU A 149 -11.91 8.05 2.36
C LEU A 149 -11.67 9.18 3.35
N LYS A 150 -12.32 9.09 4.50
CA LYS A 150 -12.02 9.95 5.65
C LYS A 150 -11.02 9.24 6.56
N PRO A 151 -9.87 9.85 6.87
CA PRO A 151 -8.92 9.25 7.81
C PRO A 151 -9.57 8.95 9.17
N PHE A 152 -9.16 7.86 9.79
CA PHE A 152 -9.60 7.52 11.14
C PHE A 152 -9.19 8.62 12.13
N SER A 153 -10.08 8.96 13.07
CA SER A 153 -9.86 10.03 14.04
C SER A 153 -10.49 9.72 15.39
N LEU A 154 -9.88 10.25 16.44
CA LEU A 154 -10.28 10.20 17.84
C LEU A 154 -10.33 11.61 18.43
N MET A 155 -10.89 11.73 19.65
CA MET A 155 -10.89 12.98 20.42
C MET A 155 -11.38 14.19 19.62
N MET A 156 -12.51 14.02 18.91
CA MET A 156 -13.12 15.03 18.04
C MET A 156 -12.16 15.56 16.95
N GLY A 157 -11.22 14.74 16.49
CA GLY A 157 -10.28 15.07 15.42
C GLY A 157 -8.94 15.67 15.90
N THR A 158 -8.74 15.82 17.21
CA THR A 158 -7.45 16.30 17.75
C THR A 158 -6.35 15.25 17.60
N LEU A 159 -6.71 13.97 17.48
CA LEU A 159 -5.83 12.88 17.10
C LEU A 159 -6.41 12.18 15.87
N LYS A 160 -5.67 12.16 14.76
CA LYS A 160 -6.12 11.49 13.53
C LYS A 160 -4.96 10.89 12.75
N VAL A 161 -5.25 9.88 11.95
CA VAL A 161 -4.32 9.41 10.92
C VAL A 161 -4.12 10.53 9.91
N ALA A 162 -2.88 10.71 9.45
CA ALA A 162 -2.59 11.66 8.37
C ALA A 162 -3.37 11.27 7.10
N ASP A 163 -3.64 12.26 6.26
CA ASP A 163 -4.35 12.00 5.01
C ASP A 163 -3.51 11.15 4.05
N GLU A 164 -2.21 11.42 4.01
CA GLU A 164 -1.22 10.67 3.25
C GLU A 164 -0.90 9.31 3.88
N VAL A 165 -0.89 8.29 3.02
CA VAL A 165 -0.40 6.94 3.31
C VAL A 165 0.68 6.62 2.29
N GLU A 166 1.87 6.29 2.79
CA GLU A 166 2.97 5.83 1.95
C GLU A 166 2.87 4.32 1.76
N LEU A 167 3.08 3.86 0.54
CA LEU A 167 3.24 2.47 0.16
C LEU A 167 4.67 2.25 -0.31
N GLU A 168 5.31 1.22 0.23
CA GLU A 168 6.57 0.68 -0.26
C GLU A 168 6.33 -0.73 -0.75
N PHE A 169 6.79 -1.00 -1.97
CA PHE A 169 6.75 -2.30 -2.61
C PHE A 169 8.18 -2.75 -2.90
N ARG A 170 8.45 -4.03 -2.66
CA ARG A 170 9.68 -4.70 -3.08
C ARG A 170 9.36 -6.10 -3.56
N ALA A 171 10.05 -6.59 -4.58
CA ALA A 171 9.92 -7.97 -5.01
C ALA A 171 11.20 -8.47 -5.69
N GLN A 172 11.35 -9.80 -5.70
CA GLN A 172 12.38 -10.49 -6.45
C GLN A 172 11.74 -11.55 -7.35
N ILE A 173 12.09 -11.54 -8.64
CA ILE A 173 11.55 -12.48 -9.63
C ILE A 173 12.72 -13.17 -10.33
N ALA A 174 12.69 -14.50 -10.39
CA ALA A 174 13.69 -15.26 -11.14
C ALA A 174 13.69 -14.87 -12.63
N ARG A 175 14.88 -14.75 -13.21
CA ARG A 175 15.10 -14.59 -14.65
C ARG A 175 15.18 -15.99 -15.26
N ASN A 176 14.11 -16.42 -15.93
CA ASN A 176 14.10 -17.66 -16.69
C ASN A 176 14.91 -17.50 -17.99
#